data_AF-A0A699VZX4-F1
#
_entry.id   AF-A0A699VZX4-F1
#
_cell.length_a   1.000
_cell.length_b   1.000
_cell.length_c   1.000
_cell.angle_alpha   90.00
_cell.angle_beta   90.00
_cell.angle_gamma   90.00
#
_symmetry.space_group_name_H-M   'P 1'
#
loop_
_entity.id
_entity.type
_entity.pdbx_description
1 polymer ?
#
loop_
_entity_poly.entity_id
_entity_poly.type
_entity_poly.pdbx_seq_one_letter_code
_entity_poly.pdbx_strand_id
1 'polypeptide(L)'
;MDLMNQVCRPYLDKFMIVFIDDILIYSRTRKEHEMHIRLVLELLKKGKMYAKFSKCEFWLQEVQFLGHVINGDRIHVDPSKIEAVKNWEAPRTPSEVRSILGLAG
;
A
#
# COMPACT_ATOMS: atom_id res chain seq x y z
N MET A 1 -4.69 12.43 -11.66
CA MET A 1 -4.49 11.59 -10.46
C MET A 1 -5.75 11.50 -9.58
N ASP A 2 -6.95 11.89 -10.04
CA ASP A 2 -8.11 12.02 -9.14
C ASP A 2 -9.20 10.95 -9.35
N LEU A 3 -9.11 10.15 -10.42
CA LEU A 3 -10.14 9.16 -10.77
C LEU A 3 -10.31 8.09 -9.69
N MET A 4 -9.20 7.50 -9.26
CA MET A 4 -9.19 6.48 -8.20
C MET A 4 -9.74 7.07 -6.89
N ASN A 5 -9.27 8.24 -6.48
CA ASN A 5 -9.78 8.89 -5.27
C ASN A 5 -11.27 9.25 -5.37
N GLN A 6 -11.76 9.67 -6.54
CA GLN A 6 -13.17 9.98 -6.76
C GLN A 6 -14.05 8.73 -6.73
N VAL A 7 -13.64 7.63 -7.38
CA VAL A 7 -14.39 6.38 -7.37
C VAL A 7 -14.35 5.75 -5.97
N CYS A 8 -13.19 5.73 -5.32
CA CYS A 8 -12.94 5.11 -4.03
C CYS A 8 -13.41 5.94 -2.83
N ARG A 9 -13.75 7.23 -3.04
CA ARG A 9 -14.17 8.19 -2.00
C ARG A 9 -15.15 7.67 -0.94
N PRO A 10 -16.15 6.83 -1.27
CA PRO A 10 -17.09 6.34 -0.27
C PRO A 10 -16.45 5.55 0.89
N TYR A 11 -15.33 4.87 0.63
CA TYR A 11 -14.67 3.95 1.56
C TYR A 11 -13.20 4.29 1.89
N LEU A 12 -12.64 5.31 1.22
CA LEU A 12 -11.33 5.86 1.56
C LEU A 12 -11.24 6.21 3.06
N ASP A 13 -10.12 5.86 3.68
CA ASP A 13 -9.76 6.06 5.09
C ASP A 13 -10.70 5.40 6.11
N LYS A 14 -11.74 4.68 5.67
CA LYS A 14 -12.62 3.89 6.55
C LYS A 14 -12.10 2.47 6.70
N PHE A 15 -11.87 1.81 5.58
CA PHE A 15 -11.36 0.44 5.50
C PHE A 15 -10.53 0.18 4.25
N MET A 16 -10.19 1.24 3.52
CA MET A 16 -9.50 1.18 2.25
C MET A 16 -8.52 2.35 2.12
N ILE A 17 -7.29 2.04 1.73
CA ILE A 17 -6.26 3.00 1.34
C ILE A 17 -5.98 2.79 -0.14
N VAL A 18 -5.78 3.89 -0.86
CA VAL A 18 -5.49 3.87 -2.29
C VAL A 18 -4.19 4.63 -2.53
N PHE A 19 -3.31 4.05 -3.32
CA PHE A 19 -2.13 4.74 -3.80
C PHE A 19 -1.92 4.45 -5.28
N ILE A 20 -2.19 5.45 -6.12
CA ILE A 20 -2.15 5.35 -7.58
C ILE A 20 -3.05 4.19 -8.05
N ASP A 21 -2.47 3.01 -8.30
CA ASP A 21 -3.16 1.82 -8.82
C ASP A 21 -3.35 0.73 -7.76
N ASP A 22 -2.70 0.85 -6.60
CA ASP A 22 -2.75 -0.16 -5.54
C ASP A 22 -3.83 0.17 -4.50
N ILE A 23 -4.60 -0.85 -4.12
CA ILE A 23 -5.70 -0.75 -3.16
C ILE A 23 -5.40 -1.69 -2.00
N LEU A 24 -5.27 -1.13 -0.80
CA LEU A 24 -5.20 -1.89 0.44
C LEU A 24 -6.56 -1.88 1.12
N ILE A 25 -7.05 -3.07 1.48
CA ILE A 25 -8.31 -3.25 2.22
C ILE A 25 -7.97 -3.84 3.59
N TYR A 26 -8.49 -3.25 4.66
CA TYR A 26 -8.26 -3.74 6.03
C TYR A 26 -9.58 -3.84 6.81
N SER A 27 -9.63 -4.80 7.75
CA SER A 27 -10.83 -5.10 8.54
C SER A 27 -10.44 -5.72 9.88
N ARG A 28 -11.32 -5.65 10.89
CA ARG A 28 -11.03 -6.25 12.22
C ARG A 28 -11.32 -7.73 12.25
N THR A 29 -12.32 -8.18 11.49
CA THR A 29 -12.72 -9.59 11.45
C THR A 29 -12.77 -10.11 10.03
N ARG A 30 -12.63 -11.43 9.86
CA ARG A 30 -12.75 -12.09 8.55
C ARG A 30 -14.11 -11.84 7.90
N LYS A 31 -15.19 -11.79 8.69
CA LYS A 31 -16.55 -11.53 8.19
C LYS A 31 -16.71 -10.10 7.67
N GLU A 32 -16.17 -9.11 8.39
CA GLU A 32 -16.09 -7.73 7.89
C GLU A 32 -15.22 -7.65 6.63
N HIS A 33 -14.11 -8.38 6.58
CA HIS A 33 -13.22 -8.38 5.43
C HIS A 33 -13.88 -8.92 4.16
N GLU A 34 -14.64 -10.01 4.27
CA GLU A 34 -15.46 -10.51 3.17
C GLU A 34 -16.43 -9.45 2.64
N MET A 35 -17.09 -8.72 3.54
CA MET A 35 -18.01 -7.65 3.20
C MET A 35 -17.26 -6.49 2.50
N HIS A 36 -16.14 -6.04 3.08
CA HIS A 36 -15.33 -4.95 2.52
C HIS A 36 -14.80 -5.28 1.12
N ILE A 37 -14.29 -6.49 0.91
CA ILE A 37 -13.85 -6.95 -0.42
C ILE A 37 -15.01 -6.87 -1.42
N ARG A 38 -16.20 -7.38 -1.07
CA ARG A 38 -17.38 -7.30 -1.95
C ARG A 38 -17.75 -5.86 -2.30
N LEU A 39 -17.75 -4.96 -1.31
CA LEU A 39 -18.05 -3.54 -1.53
C LEU A 39 -17.04 -2.88 -2.47
N VAL A 40 -15.75 -3.17 -2.30
CA VAL A 40 -14.68 -2.63 -3.16
C VAL A 40 -14.79 -3.18 -4.58
N LEU A 41 -14.99 -4.48 -4.75
CA LEU A 41 -15.16 -5.08 -6.09
C LEU A 41 -16.38 -4.52 -6.84
N GLU A 42 -17.51 -4.34 -6.14
CA GLU A 42 -18.69 -3.69 -6.73
C GLU A 42 -18.45 -2.22 -7.09
N LEU A 43 -17.67 -1.51 -6.27
CA LEU A 43 -17.28 -0.13 -6.55
C LEU A 43 -16.38 -0.03 -7.78
N LEU A 44 -15.36 -0.88 -7.88
CA LEU A 44 -14.48 -0.97 -9.04
C LEU A 44 -15.28 -1.28 -10.31
N LYS A 45 -16.21 -2.24 -10.23
CA LYS A 45 -17.11 -2.60 -11.34
C LYS A 45 -17.96 -1.43 -11.81
N LYS A 46 -18.54 -0.64 -10.90
CA LYS A 46 -19.30 0.58 -11.23
C LYS A 46 -18.43 1.64 -11.89
N GLY A 47 -17.19 1.78 -11.41
CA GLY A 47 -16.17 2.67 -11.98
C GLY A 47 -15.56 2.17 -13.30
N LYS A 48 -15.96 1.00 -13.81
CA LYS A 48 -15.34 0.31 -14.96
C LYS A 48 -13.83 0.12 -14.80
N MET A 49 -13.39 -0.11 -13.57
CA MET A 49 -12.00 -0.44 -13.23
C MET A 49 -11.87 -1.93 -12.95
N TYR A 50 -10.74 -2.51 -13.35
CA TYR A 50 -10.51 -3.94 -13.28
C TYR A 50 -9.19 -4.23 -12.60
N ALA A 51 -9.24 -4.98 -11.50
CA ALA A 51 -8.04 -5.46 -10.83
C ALA A 51 -7.48 -6.69 -11.57
N LYS A 52 -6.16 -6.75 -11.73
CA LYS A 52 -5.50 -7.92 -12.30
C LYS A 52 -5.40 -9.00 -11.21
N PHE A 53 -6.22 -10.05 -11.32
CA PHE A 53 -6.30 -11.12 -10.31
C PHE A 53 -4.93 -11.73 -9.93
N SER A 54 -4.03 -11.90 -10.91
CA SER A 54 -2.69 -12.45 -10.67
C SER A 54 -1.77 -11.55 -9.81
N LYS A 55 -2.19 -10.33 -9.50
CA LYS A 55 -1.48 -9.37 -8.63
C LYS A 55 -2.25 -9.11 -7.33
N CYS A 56 -3.41 -9.73 -7.14
CA CYS A 56 -4.22 -9.53 -5.94
C CYS A 56 -3.90 -10.59 -4.90
N GLU A 57 -3.70 -10.16 -3.67
CA GLU A 57 -3.50 -11.04 -2.52
C GLU A 57 -4.66 -10.85 -1.54
N PHE A 58 -5.16 -11.94 -0.96
CA PHE A 58 -6.34 -11.93 -0.10
C PHE A 58 -6.10 -12.72 1.18
N TRP A 59 -6.82 -12.37 2.24
CA TRP A 59 -6.81 -13.07 3.54
C TRP A 59 -5.44 -13.13 4.22
N LEU A 60 -4.60 -12.13 3.97
CA LEU A 60 -3.31 -12.00 4.63
C LEU A 60 -3.46 -11.38 6.01
N GLN A 61 -2.69 -11.88 6.98
CA GLN A 61 -2.56 -11.25 8.30
C GLN A 61 -1.50 -10.13 8.31
N GLU A 62 -0.57 -10.20 7.37
CA GLU A 62 0.50 -9.24 7.16
C GLU A 62 0.66 -9.00 5.66
N VAL A 63 0.80 -7.74 5.26
CA VAL A 63 0.91 -7.35 3.85
C VAL A 63 2.00 -6.31 3.65
N GLN A 64 2.79 -6.47 2.59
CA GLN A 64 3.72 -5.45 2.13
C GLN A 64 2.97 -4.44 1.25
N PHE A 65 2.93 -3.17 1.66
CA PHE A 65 2.25 -2.11 0.94
C PHE A 65 3.11 -0.84 0.96
N LEU A 66 3.50 -0.35 -0.22
CA LEU A 66 4.37 0.84 -0.40
C LEU A 66 5.72 0.76 0.35
N GLY A 67 6.22 -0.46 0.57
CA GLY A 67 7.44 -0.73 1.34
C GLY A 67 7.29 -0.51 2.84
N HIS A 68 6.05 -0.57 3.33
CA HIS A 68 5.72 -0.85 4.72
C HIS A 68 5.17 -2.27 4.83
N VAL A 69 5.40 -2.89 5.98
CA VAL A 69 4.79 -4.15 6.38
C VAL A 69 3.67 -3.80 7.35
N ILE A 70 2.43 -4.14 7.00
CA ILE A 70 1.24 -3.80 7.76
C ILE A 70 0.65 -5.08 8.34
N ASN A 71 0.48 -5.12 9.67
CA ASN A 71 -0.17 -6.21 10.37
C ASN A 71 -1.22 -5.67 11.37
N GLY A 72 -1.89 -6.58 12.10
CA GLY A 72 -3.01 -6.23 12.98
C GLY A 72 -2.68 -5.28 14.13
N ASP A 73 -1.40 -5.15 14.51
CA ASP A 73 -0.98 -4.36 15.67
C ASP A 73 -0.24 -3.09 15.26
N ARG A 74 0.54 -3.12 14.16
CA ARG A 74 1.51 -2.06 13.83
C ARG A 74 1.77 -1.93 12.33
N ILE A 75 2.22 -0.75 11.95
CA ILE A 75 2.86 -0.48 10.66
C ILE A 75 4.37 -0.51 10.91
N HIS A 76 5.05 -1.43 10.23
CA HIS A 76 6.50 -1.56 10.27
C HIS A 76 7.10 -1.07 8.95
N VAL A 77 8.30 -0.52 8.99
CA VAL A 77 9.08 -0.30 7.76
C VAL A 77 9.59 -1.66 7.30
N ASP A 78 9.55 -1.92 6.00
CA ASP A 78 10.07 -3.17 5.44
C ASP A 78 11.53 -3.39 5.86
N PRO A 79 11.87 -4.54 6.49
CA PRO A 79 13.24 -4.85 6.90
C PRO A 79 14.27 -4.72 5.78
N SER A 80 13.90 -5.02 4.53
CA SER A 80 14.78 -4.89 3.37
C SER A 80 15.18 -3.43 3.10
N LYS A 81 14.28 -2.47 3.31
CA LYS A 81 14.60 -1.04 3.23
C LYS A 81 15.53 -0.62 4.37
N ILE A 82 15.34 -1.17 5.57
CA ILE A 82 16.22 -0.89 6.72
C ILE A 82 17.63 -1.42 6.45
N GLU A 83 17.74 -2.65 5.94
CA GLU A 83 19.04 -3.25 5.58
C GLU A 83 19.74 -2.49 4.47
N ALA A 84 19.02 -2.07 3.43
CA ALA A 84 19.58 -1.27 2.34
C ALA A 84 20.20 0.04 2.85
N VAL A 85 19.56 0.71 3.82
CA VAL A 85 20.11 1.93 4.43
C VAL A 85 21.28 1.62 5.37
N LYS A 86 21.21 0.54 6.16
CA LYS A 86 22.30 0.14 7.08
C LYS A 86 23.59 -0.22 6.35
N ASN A 87 23.47 -0.90 5.21
CA ASN A 87 24.61 -1.36 4.42
C ASN A 87 25.06 -0.34 3.37
N TRP A 88 24.48 0.86 3.38
CA TRP A 88 24.80 1.90 2.39
C TRP A 88 26.21 2.47 2.65
N GLU A 89 27.05 2.48 1.62
CA GLU A 89 28.41 3.02 1.73
C GLU A 89 28.41 4.54 1.91
N ALA A 90 29.34 5.06 2.73
CA ALA A 90 29.46 6.49 2.95
C ALA A 90 29.69 7.22 1.60
N PRO A 91 28.84 8.21 1.25
CA PRO A 91 28.93 8.89 -0.03
C PRO A 91 30.25 9.65 -0.12
N ARG A 92 30.92 9.54 -1.27
CA ARG A 92 32.21 10.19 -1.57
C ARG A 92 32.06 11.34 -2.53
N THR A 93 30.91 11.45 -3.22
CA THR A 93 30.66 12.51 -4.19
C THR A 93 29.43 13.36 -3.85
N PRO A 94 29.38 14.64 -4.27
CA PRO A 94 28.20 15.47 -4.08
C PRO A 94 26.92 14.91 -4.71
N SER A 95 27.05 14.06 -5.75
CA SER A 95 25.90 13.41 -6.37
C SER A 95 25.31 12.31 -5.48
N GLU A 96 26.17 11.49 -4.87
CA GLU A 96 25.75 10.47 -3.91
C GLU A 96 25.12 11.11 -2.66
N VAL A 97 25.70 12.22 -2.17
CA VAL A 97 25.11 12.99 -1.05
C VAL A 97 23.69 13.47 -1.40
N ARG A 98 23.49 14.04 -2.60
CA ARG A 98 22.16 14.46 -3.05
C ARG A 98 21.18 13.30 -3.20
N SER A 99 21.65 12.14 -3.67
CA SER A 99 20.82 10.94 -3.80
C SER A 99 20.30 10.46 -2.45
N ILE A 100 21.14 10.47 -1.42
CA ILE A 100 20.74 10.08 -0.05
C ILE A 100 19.76 11.10 0.53
N LEU A 101 20.05 12.40 0.36
CA LEU A 101 19.15 13.45 0.82
C LEU A 101 17.78 13.39 0.13
N GLY A 102 17.73 13.00 -1.15
CA GLY A 102 16.48 12.79 -1.87
C GLY A 102 15.71 11.55 -1.44
N LEU A 103 16.40 10.52 -0.91
CA LEU A 103 15.76 9.32 -0.36
C LEU A 103 15.21 9.55 1.07
N ALA A 104 15.91 10.35 1.88
CA ALA A 104 15.54 10.64 3.26
C ALA A 104 14.56 11.82 3.42
N GLY A 105 14.40 12.63 2.37
CA GLY A 105 13.54 13.81 2.33
C GLY A 105 12.09 13.54 1.95
#